data_AF-A0A1M6KRA3-F1
#
_entry.id   AF-A0A1M6KRA3-F1
#
_cell.length_a   1.000
_cell.length_b   1.000
_cell.length_c   1.000
_cell.angle_alpha   90.00
_cell.angle_beta   90.00
_cell.angle_gamma   90.00
#
_symmetry.space_group_name_H-M   'P 1'
#
loop_
_entity.id
_entity.type
_entity.pdbx_description
1 polymer ?
#
loop_
_entity_poly.entity_id
_entity_poly.type
_entity_poly.pdbx_seq_one_letter_code
_entity_poly.pdbx_strand_id
1 'polypeptide(L)' 'MFQVGMVLLLLGGFCIYKSPWILRHMNRNDTQGVIMVKMIGMLLAFLAFWLILSGEIPQSMKFIRIFHRWRGVL' A
#
# COMPACT_ATOMS: atom_id res chain seq x y z
N MET A 1 -3.32 14.35 -3.78
CA MET A 1 -3.97 13.25 -3.02
C MET A 1 -3.44 11.89 -3.42
N PHE A 2 -3.40 11.56 -4.71
CA PHE A 2 -2.84 10.29 -5.20
C PHE A 2 -1.41 9.97 -4.72
N GLN A 3 -0.45 10.92 -4.83
CA GLN A 3 0.94 10.73 -4.37
C GLN A 3 1.02 10.45 -2.86
N VAL A 4 0.23 11.15 -2.05
CA VAL A 4 0.15 10.93 -0.60
C VAL A 4 -0.38 9.53 -0.32
N GLY A 5 -1.45 9.11 -1.00
CA GLY A 5 -1.97 7.75 -0.92
C GLY A 5 -0.93 6.70 -1.32
N MET A 6 -0.14 6.92 -2.37
CA MET A 6 0.94 6.02 -2.77
C MET A 6 2.02 5.87 -1.69
N VAL A 7 2.49 6.98 -1.12
CA VAL A 7 3.48 6.96 -0.03
C VAL A 7 2.93 6.21 1.19
N LEU A 8 1.67 6.48 1.55
CA LEU A 8 0.99 5.82 2.65
C LEU A 8 0.82 4.32 2.41
N LEU A 9 0.56 3.91 1.17
CA LEU A 9 0.40 2.51 0.78
C LEU A 9 1.75 1.77 0.83
N LEU A 10 2.84 2.41 0.39
CA LEU A 10 4.20 1.87 0.53
C LEU A 10 4.61 1.70 1.99
N LEU A 11 4.30 2.68 2.85
CA LEU A 11 4.55 2.58 4.29
C LEU A 11 3.71 1.48 4.95
N GLY A 12 2.41 1.40 4.60
CA GLY A 12 1.52 0.35 5.09
C GLY A 12 2.01 -1.04 4.68
N GLY A 13 2.38 -1.22 3.40
CA GLY A 13 2.96 -2.46 2.89
C GLY A 13 4.27 -2.84 3.57
N PHE A 14 5.15 -1.85 3.83
CA PHE A 14 6.39 -2.06 4.55
C PHE A 14 6.15 -2.55 5.98
N CYS A 15 5.17 -1.97 6.69
CA CYS A 15 4.78 -2.41 8.03
C CYS A 15 4.24 -3.85 8.04
N ILE A 16 3.47 -4.26 7.03
CA ILE A 16 2.94 -5.64 6.92
C ILE A 16 4.06 -6.66 6.66
N TYR A 17 5.03 -6.31 5.82
CA TYR A 17 6.10 -7.22 5.42
C TYR A 17 7.21 -7.30 6.46
N LYS A 18 7.60 -6.16 7.06
CA LYS A 18 8.60 -6.08 8.12
C LYS A 18 8.04 -6.31 9.52
N SER A 19 6.76 -6.63 9.69
CA SER A 19 6.18 -6.90 11.01
C SER A 19 6.96 -7.92 11.85
N PRO A 20 7.51 -9.03 11.30
CA PRO A 20 8.31 -9.97 12.11
C PRO A 20 9.65 -9.35 12.54
N TRP A 21 10.22 -8.48 11.71
CA TRP A 21 11.50 -7.82 11.99
C TRP A 21 11.34 -6.76 13.08
N ILE A 22 10.23 -6.00 13.04
CA ILE A 22 9.85 -5.02 14.06
C ILE A 22 9.63 -5.71 15.41
N LEU A 23 8.89 -6.82 15.44
CA LEU A 23 8.65 -7.56 16.68
C LEU A 23 9.91 -8.22 17.26
N ARG A 24 10.80 -8.74 16.40
CA ARG A 24 12.12 -9.23 16.84
C ARG A 24 12.95 -8.13 17.51
N HIS A 25 12.88 -6.89 17.00
CA HIS A 25 13.57 -5.75 17.62
C HIS A 25 13.00 -5.39 19.00
N MET A 26 11.70 -5.64 19.23
CA MET A 26 11.04 -5.40 20.51
C MET A 26 11.13 -6.60 21.47
N ASN A 27 11.89 -7.65 21.12
CA ASN A 27 12.08 -8.88 21.90
C ASN A 27 10.76 -9.59 22.30
N ARG A 28 9.67 -9.28 21.60
CA ARG A 28 8.36 -9.95 21.71
C ARG A 28 8.17 -10.74 20.44
N ASN A 29 8.34 -12.05 20.51
CA ASN A 29 8.20 -12.94 19.36
C ASN A 29 6.83 -13.66 19.38
N ASP A 30 5.80 -12.96 19.87
CA ASP A 30 4.46 -13.51 19.96
C ASP A 30 3.76 -13.48 18.61
N THR A 31 3.26 -14.65 18.19
CA THR A 31 2.49 -14.83 16.96
C THR A 31 1.29 -13.89 16.91
N GLN A 32 0.66 -13.64 18.06
CA GLN A 32 -0.46 -12.69 18.19
C GLN A 32 -0.04 -11.25 17.90
N GLY A 33 1.13 -10.82 18.36
CA GLY A 33 1.64 -9.47 18.10
C GLY A 33 1.98 -9.25 16.63
N VAL A 34 2.53 -10.27 15.95
CA VAL A 34 2.78 -10.22 14.49
C VAL A 34 1.48 -10.04 13.72
N ILE A 35 0.43 -10.78 14.11
CA ILE A 35 -0.90 -10.68 13.50
C ILE A 35 -1.49 -9.29 13.74
N MET A 36 -1.39 -8.76 14.96
CA MET A 36 -1.92 -7.44 15.30
C MET A 36 -1.25 -6.32 14.49
N VAL A 37 0.08 -6.34 14.35
CA VAL A 37 0.82 -5.38 13.52
C VAL A 37 0.44 -5.51 12.03
N LYS A 38 0.26 -6.74 11.53
CA LYS A 38 -0.23 -6.96 10.15
C LYS A 38 -1.63 -6.38 9.95
N MET A 39 -2.55 -6.60 10.89
CA MET A 39 -3.91 -6.06 10.82
C MET A 39 -3.93 -4.54 10.78
N ILE A 40 -3.13 -3.89 11.62
CA ILE A 40 -2.99 -2.43 11.64
C ILE A 40 -2.39 -1.92 10.32
N GLY A 41 -1.33 -2.57 9.82
CA GLY A 41 -0.74 -2.23 8.53
C GLY A 41 -1.72 -2.41 7.37
N MET A 42 -2.58 -3.43 7.43
CA MET A 42 -3.60 -3.72 6.42
C MET A 42 -4.71 -2.66 6.41
N LEU A 43 -5.17 -2.22 7.57
CA LEU A 43 -6.09 -1.08 7.71
C LEU A 43 -5.48 0.20 7.13
N LEU A 44 -4.20 0.46 7.40
CA LEU A 44 -3.50 1.62 6.88
C LEU A 44 -3.38 1.58 5.35
N ALA A 45 -3.05 0.41 4.79
CA ALA A 45 -3.00 0.19 3.35
C ALA A 45 -4.37 0.33 2.69
N PHE A 46 -5.44 -0.10 3.37
CA PHE A 46 -6.81 0.05 2.87
C PHE A 46 -7.24 1.52 2.80
N LEU A 47 -6.96 2.30 3.84
CA LEU A 47 -7.20 3.75 3.83
C LEU A 47 -6.38 4.44 2.73
N ALA A 48 -5.12 4.06 2.58
CA ALA A 48 -4.25 4.56 1.53
C ALA A 48 -4.82 4.27 0.13
N PHE A 49 -5.31 3.05 -0.09
CA PHE A 49 -5.95 2.65 -1.34
C PHE A 49 -7.20 3.48 -1.65
N TRP A 50 -8.05 3.73 -0.66
CA TRP A 50 -9.21 4.61 -0.80
C TRP A 50 -8.82 6.05 -1.19
N LEU A 51 -7.71 6.53 -0.62
CA LEU A 51 -7.17 7.87 -0.87
C LEU A 51 -6.53 8.00 -2.25
N ILE A 52 -5.99 6.90 -2.78
CA ILE A 52 -5.52 6.80 -4.18
C ILE A 52 -6.71 6.82 -5.14
N LEU A 53 -7.77 6.05 -4.85
CA LEU A 53 -8.96 5.98 -5.70
C LEU A 53 -9.76 7.29 -5.73
N SER A 54 -9.85 8.00 -4.60
CA SER A 54 -10.52 9.30 -4.50
C SER A 54 -9.66 10.45 -5.01
N GLY A 55 -8.35 10.25 -5.15
CA GLY A 55 -7.45 11.25 -5.71
C GLY A 55 -7.45 11.27 -7.24
N GLU A 56 -7.37 12.47 -7.81
CA GLU A 56 -7.13 12.61 -9.26
C GLU A 56 -5.80 11.92 -9.65
N ILE A 57 -5.88 11.03 -10.65
CA ILE A 57 -4.70 10.34 -11.20
C ILE A 57 -3.76 11.40 -11.78
N PRO A 58 -2.48 11.47 -11.34
CA PRO A 58 -1.56 12.51 -11.77
C PRO A 58 -1.40 12.49 -13.29
N GLN A 59 -1.34 13.68 -13.92
CA GLN A 59 -1.29 13.78 -15.38
C GLN A 59 -0.10 13.03 -16.00
N SER A 60 1.00 12.84 -15.25
CA SER A 60 2.15 12.02 -15.65
C SER A 60 1.82 10.53 -15.83
N MET A 61 0.79 10.00 -15.17
CA MET A 61 0.28 8.63 -15.36
C MET A 61 -0.77 8.51 -16.48
N LYS A 62 -1.14 9.61 -17.16
CA LYS A 62 -2.01 9.52 -18.36
C LYS A 62 -1.36 8.68 -19.47
N PHE A 63 -0.03 8.51 -19.48
CA PHE A 63 0.67 7.59 -20.38
C PHE A 63 0.23 6.13 -20.20
N ILE A 64 -0.07 5.70 -18.97
CA ILE A 64 -0.56 4.33 -18.71
C ILE A 64 -1.96 4.15 -19.33
N ARG A 65 -2.76 5.22 -19.40
CA ARG A 65 -4.08 5.20 -20.06
C ARG A 65 -3.96 4.97 -21.57
N ILE A 66 -2.84 5.33 -22.20
CA ILE A 66 -2.60 5.06 -23.62
C ILE A 66 -2.43 3.55 -23.85
N PHE A 67 -1.70 2.84 -22.99
CA PHE A 67 -1.49 1.40 -23.13
C PHE A 67 -2.76 0.56 -22.94
N HIS A 68 -3.75 1.03 -22.17
CA HIS A 68 -5.02 0.34 -22.03
C HIS A 68 -5.88 0.40 -23.31
N ARG A 69 -5.64 1.36 -24.23
CA ARG A 69 -6.39 1.48 -25.49
C ARG A 69 -5.85 0.59 -26.62
N TRP A 70 -4.63 0.07 -26.50
CA TRP A 70 -3.99 -0.77 -27.53
C TRP A 70 -4.18 -2.28 -27.32
N ARG A 71 -4.80 -2.73 -26.24
CA ARG A 71 -5.13 -4.16 -26.02
C ARG A 71 -6.44 -4.64 -26.68
N GLY A 72 -6.99 -3.86 -27.61
CA GLY A 72 -8.20 -4.21 -28.37
C GLY A 72 -8.02 -4.23 -29.89
N VAL A 73 -6.80 -4.09 -30.40
CA VAL A 73 -6.49 -4.20 -31.83
C VAL A 73 -5.13 -4.90 -31.99
N LEU A 74 -5.15 -6.23 -31.94
CA LEU A 74 -4.28 -7.16 -32.66
C LEU A 74 -4.63 -8.58 -32.22
#